data_AF-A0A8J7YUQ5-F1
#
_entry.id   AF-A0A8J7YUQ5-F1
#
_cell.length_a   1.000
_cell.length_b   1.000
_cell.length_c   1.000
_cell.angle_alpha   90.00
_cell.angle_beta   90.00
_cell.angle_gamma   90.00
#
_symmetry.space_group_name_H-M   'P 1'
#
loop_
_entity.id
_entity.type
_entity.pdbx_description
1 polymer ?
#
loop_
_entity_poly.entity_id
_entity_poly.type
_entity_poly.pdbx_seq_one_letter_code
_entity_poly.pdbx_strand_id
1 'polypeptide(L)'
;MDIFILPDSIRKKFKTPYGKLFKNTEELRKFKDTFKAKFKNKFIICVGDVVSNSMLCEGWDVNLCVYDNKTLRKELRKELRKELRKELRNDYNKYKDKNKKNLENFKGKKFTVWNPAGMLTEHAFEIVQDALNFKHSLIFVDGEEDLFVIPCVKVCPPDTFLFYGQPNEGIVMVEINMAVQKDIENLFGGFYAGVCEEVCAYGHENVLSGHKITFEVTKDEYLTKKGDCIIGVNADKGLADFSENFKDTLKHADTFVKIFIAGAQFREEVNARGSKNLILTNENDIVVRKSKFIDDRTIAIMADKAAADLDREMVKMLAKGKEKAAIILKFVVWQEQINEKYKF
;
A
#
# COMPACT_ATOMS: atom_id res chain seq x y z
N MET A 1 -8.29 -10.44 7.57
CA MET A 1 -6.95 -9.82 7.69
C MET A 1 -7.14 -8.48 8.36
N ASP A 2 -6.36 -8.18 9.40
CA ASP A 2 -6.45 -6.89 10.06
C ASP A 2 -5.68 -5.82 9.28
N ILE A 3 -6.25 -4.63 9.22
CA ILE A 3 -5.65 -3.46 8.56
C ILE A 3 -5.91 -2.23 9.42
N PHE A 4 -4.93 -1.35 9.50
CA PHE A 4 -4.96 -0.15 10.32
C PHE A 4 -5.05 1.07 9.44
N ILE A 5 -6.04 1.94 9.67
CA ILE A 5 -6.30 3.11 8.85
C ILE A 5 -5.81 4.35 9.59
N LEU A 6 -5.01 5.18 8.91
CA LEU A 6 -4.52 6.46 9.44
C LEU A 6 -5.65 7.51 9.42
N PRO A 7 -6.11 7.99 10.60
CA PRO A 7 -7.03 9.12 10.67
C PRO A 7 -6.41 10.42 10.17
N ASP A 8 -7.23 11.26 9.55
CA ASP A 8 -6.80 12.59 9.12
C ASP A 8 -6.38 13.51 10.28
N SER A 9 -6.95 13.29 11.48
CA SER A 9 -6.62 14.03 12.70
C SER A 9 -5.15 13.86 13.10
N ILE A 10 -4.57 12.67 12.89
CA ILE A 10 -3.16 12.39 13.22
C ILE A 10 -2.23 12.45 12.01
N ARG A 11 -2.75 12.45 10.77
CA ARG A 11 -1.96 12.58 9.53
C ARG A 11 -1.02 13.80 9.56
N LYS A 12 -1.40 14.90 10.21
CA LYS A 12 -0.54 16.08 10.37
C LYS A 12 0.74 15.80 11.16
N LYS A 13 0.72 14.85 12.11
CA LYS A 13 1.90 14.50 12.92
C LYS A 13 3.01 13.89 12.08
N PHE A 14 2.67 13.20 10.98
CA PHE A 14 3.63 12.60 10.05
C PHE A 14 4.30 13.63 9.11
N LYS A 15 3.83 14.89 9.09
CA LYS A 15 4.46 15.95 8.30
C LYS A 15 5.66 16.58 8.98
N THR A 16 5.83 16.39 10.28
CA THR A 16 6.96 16.91 11.04
C THR A 16 8.03 15.83 11.13
N PRO A 17 9.30 16.12 10.81
CA PRO A 17 10.39 15.17 11.03
C PRO A 17 10.44 14.68 12.48
N TYR A 18 10.32 13.37 12.66
CA TYR A 18 10.58 12.71 13.94
C TYR A 18 12.02 12.17 13.90
N GLY A 19 12.94 12.87 14.57
CA GLY A 19 14.36 12.51 14.61
C GLY A 19 15.29 13.61 14.07
N LYS A 20 16.53 13.24 13.78
CA LYS A 20 17.54 14.17 13.26
C LYS A 20 17.38 14.33 11.74
N LEU A 21 17.05 15.54 11.28
CA LEU A 21 16.94 15.87 9.87
C LEU A 21 18.30 16.23 9.24
N PHE A 22 18.56 15.70 8.05
CA PHE A 22 19.64 16.07 7.15
C PHE A 22 19.03 16.60 5.86
N LYS A 23 19.38 17.83 5.45
CA LYS A 23 18.75 18.48 4.29
C LYS A 23 19.17 17.87 2.96
N ASN A 24 20.30 17.18 2.94
CA ASN A 24 20.88 16.57 1.75
C ASN A 24 21.82 15.42 2.14
N THR A 25 22.23 14.64 1.14
CA THR A 25 23.15 13.50 1.32
C THR A 25 24.55 13.92 1.75
N GLU A 26 25.00 15.14 1.42
CA GLU A 26 26.32 15.63 1.84
C GLU A 26 26.40 15.83 3.36
N GLU A 27 25.35 16.40 3.97
CA GLU A 27 25.23 16.52 5.43
C GLU A 27 25.23 15.14 6.11
N LEU A 28 24.49 14.18 5.55
CA LEU A 28 24.46 12.81 6.04
C LEU A 28 25.84 12.15 5.96
N ARG A 29 26.55 12.33 4.84
CA ARG A 29 27.90 11.80 4.63
C ARG A 29 28.89 12.39 5.63
N LYS A 30 28.89 13.71 5.82
CA LYS A 30 29.73 14.38 6.84
C LYS A 30 29.44 13.82 8.23
N PHE A 31 28.17 13.64 8.56
CA PHE A 31 27.78 13.05 9.84
C PHE A 31 28.25 11.60 9.99
N LYS A 32 28.10 10.77 8.96
CA LYS A 32 28.64 9.40 8.94
C LYS A 32 30.14 9.40 9.19
N ASP A 33 30.88 10.29 8.52
CA ASP A 33 32.32 10.35 8.62
C ASP A 33 32.80 10.77 10.01
N THR A 34 32.11 11.72 10.64
CA THR A 34 32.39 12.14 12.01
C THR A 34 32.02 11.06 13.04
N PHE A 35 30.93 10.32 12.83
CA PHE A 35 30.37 9.38 13.80
C PHE A 35 30.46 7.91 13.35
N LYS A 36 31.49 7.51 12.60
CA LYS A 36 31.63 6.12 12.07
C LYS A 36 31.48 5.05 13.15
N ALA A 37 32.07 5.28 14.33
CA ALA A 37 32.00 4.35 15.44
C ALA A 37 30.57 4.13 15.96
N LYS A 38 29.68 5.12 15.83
CA LYS A 38 28.28 5.05 16.27
C LYS A 38 27.48 4.00 15.49
N PHE A 39 27.80 3.82 14.21
CA PHE A 39 27.07 2.90 13.32
C PHE A 39 27.71 1.51 13.22
N LYS A 40 28.88 1.31 13.83
CA LYS A 40 29.61 0.05 13.73
C LYS A 40 28.83 -1.08 14.42
N ASN A 41 28.58 -2.17 13.69
CA ASN A 41 27.85 -3.35 14.15
C ASN A 41 26.40 -3.04 14.61
N LYS A 42 25.80 -1.97 14.10
CA LYS A 42 24.41 -1.60 14.39
C LYS A 42 23.53 -1.90 13.19
N PHE A 43 22.25 -2.21 13.44
CA PHE A 43 21.28 -2.38 12.37
C PHE A 43 20.96 -1.04 11.71
N ILE A 44 20.93 -1.03 10.38
CA ILE A 44 20.62 0.15 9.57
C ILE A 44 19.44 -0.18 8.65
N ILE A 45 18.39 0.61 8.73
CA ILE A 45 17.15 0.42 7.97
C ILE A 45 16.86 1.68 7.18
N CYS A 46 16.43 1.52 5.94
CA CYS A 46 16.00 2.61 5.07
C CYS A 46 14.54 2.41 4.66
N VAL A 47 13.71 3.45 4.83
CA VAL A 47 12.32 3.48 4.34
C VAL A 47 12.19 4.62 3.33
N GLY A 48 11.96 4.27 2.08
CA GLY A 48 11.81 5.17 0.96
C GLY A 48 12.86 4.96 -0.13
N ASP A 49 12.43 5.17 -1.37
CA ASP A 49 13.26 4.91 -2.55
C ASP A 49 14.58 5.71 -2.55
N VAL A 50 14.48 7.03 -2.37
CA VAL A 50 15.59 7.98 -2.55
C VAL A 50 16.62 7.82 -1.43
N VAL A 51 16.16 7.67 -0.19
CA VAL A 51 17.06 7.45 0.96
C VAL A 51 17.78 6.11 0.84
N SER A 52 17.06 5.04 0.46
CA SER A 52 17.65 3.72 0.27
C SER A 52 18.73 3.75 -0.82
N ASN A 53 18.42 4.33 -1.99
CA ASN A 53 19.41 4.46 -3.06
C ASN A 53 20.62 5.30 -2.64
N SER A 54 20.40 6.42 -1.97
CA SER A 54 21.48 7.31 -1.52
C SER A 54 22.42 6.61 -0.55
N MET A 55 21.88 5.92 0.45
CA MET A 55 22.67 5.20 1.44
C MET A 55 23.43 4.02 0.85
N LEU A 56 22.81 3.25 -0.05
CA LEU A 56 23.50 2.18 -0.77
C LEU A 56 24.66 2.71 -1.64
N CYS A 57 24.43 3.82 -2.36
CA CYS A 57 25.45 4.46 -3.20
C CYS A 57 26.66 4.98 -2.41
N GLU A 58 26.43 5.42 -1.17
CA GLU A 58 27.46 5.91 -0.24
C GLU A 58 28.12 4.79 0.58
N GLY A 59 27.85 3.52 0.23
CA GLY A 59 28.48 2.37 0.86
C GLY A 59 28.09 2.19 2.32
N TRP A 60 26.85 2.53 2.70
CA TRP A 60 26.31 2.10 3.98
C TRP A 60 26.03 0.60 3.97
N ASP A 61 26.28 -0.07 5.09
CA ASP A 61 25.96 -1.48 5.28
C ASP A 61 24.51 -1.62 5.75
N VAL A 62 23.57 -1.44 4.83
CA VAL A 62 22.13 -1.42 5.12
C VAL A 62 21.60 -2.83 5.31
N ASN A 63 20.86 -3.07 6.39
CA ASN A 63 20.26 -4.38 6.68
C ASN A 63 18.90 -4.56 6.03
N LEU A 64 18.10 -3.50 5.96
CA LEU A 64 16.77 -3.55 5.35
C LEU A 64 16.48 -2.28 4.55
N CYS A 65 16.01 -2.44 3.31
CA CYS A 65 15.43 -1.38 2.50
C CYS A 65 13.94 -1.65 2.27
N VAL A 66 13.09 -0.66 2.52
CA VAL A 66 11.65 -0.66 2.22
C VAL A 66 11.37 0.42 1.18
N TYR A 67 10.70 0.08 0.08
CA TYR A 67 10.59 0.97 -1.08
C TYR A 67 9.38 0.60 -1.97
N ASP A 68 8.83 1.57 -2.71
CA ASP A 68 7.62 1.42 -3.56
C ASP A 68 7.85 1.77 -5.06
N ASN A 69 9.07 2.22 -5.40
CA ASN A 69 9.50 2.73 -6.71
C ASN A 69 8.67 3.92 -7.26
N LYS A 70 7.70 4.48 -6.54
CA LYS A 70 6.86 5.58 -7.04
C LYS A 70 7.65 6.87 -7.09
N THR A 71 8.47 7.14 -6.07
CA THR A 71 9.25 8.37 -6.01
C THR A 71 10.31 8.40 -7.11
N LEU A 72 11.03 7.29 -7.29
CA LEU A 72 12.02 7.17 -8.38
C LEU A 72 11.37 7.28 -9.76
N ARG A 73 10.21 6.65 -9.99
CA ARG A 73 9.48 6.79 -11.27
C ARG A 73 9.07 8.24 -11.53
N LYS A 74 8.64 8.98 -10.50
CA LYS A 74 8.28 10.40 -10.61
C LYS A 74 9.49 11.27 -10.92
N GLU A 75 10.63 11.01 -10.30
CA GLU A 75 11.89 11.70 -10.58
C GLU A 75 12.39 11.40 -11.99
N LEU A 76 12.45 10.13 -12.39
CA LEU A 76 12.80 9.70 -13.74
C LEU A 76 11.92 10.37 -14.80
N ARG A 77 10.60 10.43 -14.58
CA ARG A 77 9.67 11.14 -15.48
C ARG A 77 9.92 12.64 -15.52
N LYS A 78 10.23 13.28 -14.38
CA LYS A 78 10.60 14.70 -14.33
C LYS A 78 11.91 14.96 -15.08
N GLU A 79 12.88 14.07 -14.94
CA GLU A 79 14.17 14.15 -15.63
C GLU A 79 14.03 13.95 -17.13
N LEU A 80 13.33 12.90 -17.60
CA LEU A 80 13.05 12.72 -19.04
C LEU A 80 12.34 13.96 -19.63
N ARG A 81 11.39 14.57 -18.89
CA ARG A 81 10.73 15.82 -19.31
C ARG A 81 11.68 17.02 -19.37
N LYS A 82 12.73 17.05 -18.55
CA LYS A 82 13.80 18.06 -18.60
C LYS A 82 14.77 17.78 -19.75
N GLU A 83 15.14 16.52 -19.98
CA GLU A 83 16.02 16.08 -21.08
C GLU A 83 15.39 16.34 -22.45
N LEU A 84 14.08 16.12 -22.60
CA LEU A 84 13.33 16.49 -23.80
C LEU A 84 13.30 18.01 -24.08
N ARG A 85 13.80 18.84 -23.15
CA ARG A 85 13.83 20.31 -23.29
C ARG A 85 15.24 20.90 -23.33
N LYS A 86 16.32 20.12 -23.32
CA LYS A 86 17.68 20.68 -23.46
C LYS A 86 18.59 19.74 -24.23
N GLU A 87 19.03 20.20 -25.39
CA GLU A 87 20.41 19.94 -25.83
C GLU A 87 21.34 20.23 -24.64
N LEU A 88 22.04 19.18 -24.17
CA LEU A 88 23.34 19.16 -23.46
C LEU A 88 23.41 17.91 -22.58
N ARG A 89 24.25 16.98 -23.01
CA ARG A 89 24.25 15.55 -22.73
C ARG A 89 25.08 15.11 -21.51
N ASN A 90 25.34 15.97 -20.52
CA ASN A 90 26.47 15.73 -19.60
C ASN A 90 26.21 15.51 -18.11
N ASP A 91 24.97 15.56 -17.58
CA ASP A 91 24.73 15.30 -16.14
C ASP A 91 23.97 14.00 -15.81
N TYR A 92 23.46 13.28 -16.80
CA TYR A 92 22.71 12.03 -16.56
C TYR A 92 23.58 10.82 -16.16
N ASN A 93 24.91 10.92 -16.35
CA ASN A 93 25.83 9.83 -16.02
C ASN A 93 26.35 9.86 -14.58
N LYS A 94 25.99 10.84 -13.74
CA LYS A 94 26.42 10.87 -12.33
C LYS A 94 25.70 9.84 -11.45
N TYR A 95 24.49 9.43 -11.83
CA TYR A 95 23.70 8.39 -11.15
C TYR A 95 23.88 6.98 -11.74
N LYS A 96 24.70 6.86 -12.79
CA LYS A 96 24.94 5.60 -13.51
C LYS A 96 26.39 5.18 -13.44
N ASP A 97 27.03 5.40 -12.30
CA ASP A 97 28.22 4.62 -11.98
C ASP A 97 27.77 3.17 -11.77
N LYS A 98 27.85 2.36 -12.83
CA LYS A 98 27.45 0.94 -12.83
C LYS A 98 28.17 0.12 -11.76
N ASN A 99 29.22 0.67 -11.14
CA ASN A 99 29.98 0.04 -10.08
C ASN A 99 29.45 0.35 -8.66
N LYS A 100 28.51 1.29 -8.50
CA LYS A 100 27.92 1.61 -7.19
C LYS A 100 26.70 0.76 -6.87
N LYS A 101 26.55 0.40 -5.59
CA LYS A 101 25.39 -0.32 -5.08
C LYS A 101 24.16 0.59 -5.09
N ASN A 102 23.01 0.07 -5.51
CA ASN A 102 21.70 0.71 -5.51
C ASN A 102 20.60 -0.35 -5.31
N LEU A 103 19.33 0.06 -5.22
CA LEU A 103 18.20 -0.87 -5.02
C LEU A 103 18.11 -1.96 -6.12
N GLU A 104 18.53 -1.67 -7.36
CA GLU A 104 18.46 -2.61 -8.48
C GLU A 104 19.48 -3.76 -8.36
N ASN A 105 20.70 -3.44 -7.91
CA ASN A 105 21.82 -4.39 -7.84
C ASN A 105 22.19 -4.84 -6.41
N PHE A 106 21.48 -4.36 -5.39
CA PHE A 106 21.71 -4.74 -4.01
C PHE A 106 21.34 -6.21 -3.77
N LYS A 107 22.29 -6.98 -3.24
CA LYS A 107 22.11 -8.40 -2.94
C LYS A 107 21.52 -8.56 -1.55
N GLY A 108 20.29 -9.07 -1.49
CA GLY A 108 19.60 -9.38 -0.25
C GLY A 108 18.37 -10.25 -0.50
N LYS A 109 17.77 -10.78 0.57
CA LYS A 109 16.50 -11.49 0.48
C LYS A 109 15.41 -10.52 0.06
N LYS A 110 14.63 -10.88 -0.96
CA LYS A 110 13.56 -10.03 -1.49
C LYS A 110 12.20 -10.48 -0.94
N PHE A 111 11.41 -9.49 -0.54
CA PHE A 111 10.07 -9.63 -0.02
C PHE A 111 9.13 -8.68 -0.77
N THR A 112 7.84 -8.98 -0.77
CA THR A 112 6.82 -8.12 -1.36
C THR A 112 5.59 -8.12 -0.46
N VAL A 113 5.05 -6.93 -0.21
CA VAL A 113 3.88 -6.73 0.65
C VAL A 113 2.94 -5.73 0.02
N TRP A 114 1.64 -5.98 0.14
CA TRP A 114 0.62 -5.01 -0.23
C TRP A 114 0.36 -4.08 0.96
N ASN A 115 0.42 -2.77 0.72
CA ASN A 115 0.12 -1.77 1.74
C ASN A 115 -0.50 -0.52 1.13
N PRO A 116 -1.84 -0.38 1.16
CA PRO A 116 -2.49 0.72 0.48
C PRO A 116 -2.21 2.08 1.13
N ALA A 117 -2.41 3.14 0.36
CA ALA A 117 -2.15 4.51 0.78
C ALA A 117 -2.89 4.88 2.07
N GLY A 118 -2.16 5.44 3.04
CA GLY A 118 -2.70 5.82 4.35
C GLY A 118 -3.17 4.66 5.22
N MET A 119 -2.73 3.43 4.95
CA MET A 119 -3.04 2.24 5.75
C MET A 119 -1.77 1.46 6.11
N LEU A 120 -1.89 0.57 7.10
CA LEU A 120 -0.89 -0.43 7.46
C LEU A 120 -1.56 -1.79 7.55
N THR A 121 -1.08 -2.76 6.75
CA THR A 121 -1.54 -4.14 6.86
C THR A 121 -0.83 -4.86 8.00
N GLU A 122 -1.49 -5.82 8.65
CA GLU A 122 -0.84 -6.69 9.66
C GLU A 122 0.40 -7.40 9.08
N HIS A 123 0.29 -7.86 7.83
CA HIS A 123 1.39 -8.47 7.08
C HIS A 123 2.61 -7.53 6.93
N ALA A 124 2.45 -6.21 6.98
CA ALA A 124 3.58 -5.28 6.99
C ALA A 124 4.48 -5.44 8.24
N PHE A 125 3.92 -5.83 9.38
CA PHE A 125 4.68 -6.09 10.60
C PHE A 125 5.40 -7.44 10.51
N GLU A 126 4.68 -8.47 10.08
CA GLU A 126 5.22 -9.82 9.89
C GLU A 126 6.40 -9.83 8.90
N ILE A 127 6.25 -9.14 7.77
CA ILE A 127 7.29 -9.16 6.73
C ILE A 127 8.54 -8.39 7.16
N VAL A 128 8.41 -7.35 7.99
CA VAL A 128 9.56 -6.68 8.61
C VAL A 128 10.26 -7.64 9.56
N GLN A 129 9.50 -8.36 10.40
CA GLN A 129 10.06 -9.35 11.32
C GLN A 129 10.83 -10.46 10.58
N ASP A 130 10.28 -10.98 9.49
CA ASP A 130 10.92 -11.99 8.65
C ASP A 130 12.16 -11.45 7.95
N ALA A 131 12.11 -10.21 7.47
CA ALA A 131 13.23 -9.60 6.76
C ALA A 131 14.46 -9.37 7.66
N LEU A 132 14.27 -9.17 8.96
CA LEU A 132 15.35 -9.01 9.94
C LEU A 132 16.15 -10.31 10.18
N ASN A 133 15.62 -11.47 9.79
CA ASN A 133 16.34 -12.75 9.89
C ASN A 133 17.48 -12.91 8.88
N PHE A 134 17.63 -11.96 7.95
CA PHE A 134 18.66 -11.96 6.94
C PHE A 134 19.60 -10.77 7.13
N LYS A 135 20.87 -10.95 6.74
CA LYS A 135 21.87 -9.88 6.81
C LYS A 135 21.45 -8.64 6.02
N HIS A 136 20.92 -8.86 4.82
CA HIS A 136 20.43 -7.84 3.89
C HIS A 136 19.11 -8.26 3.30
N SER A 137 18.11 -7.38 3.37
CA SER A 137 16.77 -7.60 2.87
C SER A 137 16.23 -6.39 2.10
N LEU A 138 15.32 -6.66 1.17
CA LEU A 138 14.59 -5.67 0.40
C LEU A 138 13.09 -5.99 0.47
N ILE A 139 12.29 -5.09 1.01
CA ILE A 139 10.82 -5.16 1.01
C ILE A 139 10.31 -4.20 -0.07
N PHE A 140 9.75 -4.76 -1.13
CA PHE A 140 8.99 -3.98 -2.10
C PHE A 140 7.54 -3.83 -1.63
N VAL A 141 7.04 -2.60 -1.60
CA VAL A 141 5.68 -2.28 -1.19
C VAL A 141 4.81 -2.03 -2.41
N ASP A 142 3.83 -2.90 -2.66
CA ASP A 142 2.75 -2.64 -3.62
C ASP A 142 1.72 -1.72 -2.95
N GLY A 143 1.93 -0.41 -3.11
CA GLY A 143 1.16 0.62 -2.44
C GLY A 143 2.06 1.76 -1.97
N GLU A 144 1.95 2.21 -0.72
CA GLU A 144 2.80 3.27 -0.16
C GLU A 144 3.65 2.76 1.01
N GLU A 145 4.93 3.12 1.01
CA GLU A 145 5.90 2.80 2.05
C GLU A 145 5.96 3.85 3.18
N ASP A 146 5.33 5.01 3.03
CA ASP A 146 5.45 6.15 3.97
C ASP A 146 5.19 5.76 5.44
N LEU A 147 4.22 4.88 5.67
CA LEU A 147 3.86 4.42 7.02
C LEU A 147 4.74 3.27 7.55
N PHE A 148 5.63 2.69 6.73
CA PHE A 148 6.49 1.56 7.14
C PHE A 148 7.50 1.92 8.22
N VAL A 149 7.69 3.20 8.52
CA VAL A 149 8.41 3.66 9.72
C VAL A 149 7.83 3.01 10.98
N ILE A 150 6.50 2.87 11.07
CA ILE A 150 5.82 2.29 12.24
C ILE A 150 6.19 0.81 12.46
N PRO A 151 5.96 -0.11 11.50
CA PRO A 151 6.36 -1.51 11.69
C PRO A 151 7.87 -1.64 11.90
N CYS A 152 8.71 -0.83 11.23
CA CYS A 152 10.15 -0.84 11.49
C CYS A 152 10.48 -0.48 12.95
N VAL A 153 9.92 0.61 13.50
CA VAL A 153 10.19 0.99 14.89
C VAL A 153 9.67 -0.04 15.90
N LYS A 154 8.46 -0.57 15.68
CA LYS A 154 7.84 -1.52 16.62
C LYS A 154 8.53 -2.88 16.65
N VAL A 155 9.04 -3.36 15.51
CA VAL A 155 9.59 -4.70 15.37
C VAL A 155 11.11 -4.75 15.61
N CYS A 156 11.83 -3.69 15.28
CA CYS A 156 13.29 -3.71 15.38
C CYS A 156 13.77 -3.57 16.83
N PRO A 157 14.91 -4.21 17.18
CA PRO A 157 15.48 -4.06 18.51
C PRO A 157 15.96 -2.62 18.75
N PRO A 158 16.04 -2.16 20.02
CA PRO A 158 16.74 -0.94 20.37
C PRO A 158 18.17 -0.89 19.82
N ASP A 159 18.72 0.31 19.70
CA ASP A 159 20.00 0.61 19.03
C ASP A 159 20.02 0.38 17.51
N THR A 160 18.85 0.30 16.87
CA THR A 160 18.72 0.28 15.41
C THR A 160 18.64 1.71 14.86
N PHE A 161 19.32 2.00 13.76
CA PHE A 161 19.24 3.28 13.06
C PHE A 161 18.30 3.19 11.87
N LEU A 162 17.15 3.87 11.98
CA LEU A 162 16.18 4.01 10.91
C LEU A 162 16.39 5.33 10.17
N PHE A 163 16.48 5.26 8.86
CA PHE A 163 16.53 6.39 7.96
C PHE A 163 15.29 6.40 7.08
N TYR A 164 14.58 7.51 7.02
CA TYR A 164 13.42 7.66 6.13
C TYR A 164 13.44 9.00 5.41
N GLY A 165 12.78 9.04 4.25
CA GLY A 165 12.60 10.28 3.49
C GLY A 165 11.53 11.18 4.12
N GLN A 166 11.82 12.46 4.29
CA GLN A 166 10.82 13.47 4.61
C GLN A 166 10.50 14.29 3.35
N PRO A 167 9.24 14.28 2.87
CA PRO A 167 8.86 14.99 1.66
C PRO A 167 9.23 16.47 1.69
N ASN A 168 10.02 16.91 0.69
CA ASN A 168 10.53 18.28 0.51
C ASN A 168 11.46 18.81 1.63
N GLU A 169 11.90 17.97 2.57
CA GLU A 169 12.78 18.40 3.67
C GLU A 169 14.14 17.72 3.67
N GLY A 170 14.19 16.40 3.41
CA GLY A 170 15.45 15.66 3.35
C GLY A 170 15.36 14.25 3.91
N ILE A 171 16.43 13.80 4.58
CA ILE A 171 16.55 12.47 5.18
C ILE A 171 16.47 12.62 6.69
N VAL A 172 15.62 11.83 7.35
CA VAL A 172 15.51 11.81 8.81
C VAL A 172 16.15 10.54 9.34
N MET A 173 16.93 10.68 10.41
CA MET A 173 17.52 9.57 11.16
C MET A 173 16.89 9.47 12.54
N VAL A 174 16.44 8.27 12.88
CA VAL A 174 15.91 7.87 14.18
C VAL A 174 16.78 6.77 14.75
N GLU A 175 17.22 6.96 15.99
CA GLU A 175 17.84 5.91 16.78
C GLU A 175 16.73 5.25 17.61
N ILE A 176 16.36 4.02 17.24
CA ILE A 176 15.30 3.28 17.89
C ILE A 176 15.72 2.95 19.32
N ASN A 177 14.91 3.37 20.29
CA ASN A 177 15.07 3.09 21.71
C ASN A 177 13.67 2.92 22.33
N MET A 178 13.61 2.57 23.62
CA MET A 178 12.34 2.34 24.31
C MET A 178 11.39 3.55 24.30
N ALA A 179 11.92 4.77 24.36
CA ALA A 179 11.10 5.98 24.31
C ALA A 179 10.48 6.17 22.91
N VAL A 180 11.28 5.99 21.87
CA VAL A 180 10.82 6.05 20.46
C VAL A 180 9.77 4.98 20.17
N GLN A 181 9.96 3.76 20.68
CA GLN A 181 8.98 2.68 20.54
C GLN A 181 7.66 3.01 21.24
N LYS A 182 7.73 3.55 22.45
CA LYS A 182 6.55 4.00 23.20
C LYS A 182 5.82 5.14 22.50
N ASP A 183 6.55 6.10 21.94
CA ASP A 183 5.97 7.21 21.16
C ASP A 183 5.22 6.69 19.93
N ILE A 184 5.81 5.75 19.21
CA ILE A 184 5.15 5.11 18.05
C ILE A 184 3.97 4.25 18.50
N GLU A 185 4.02 3.59 19.65
CA GLU A 185 2.87 2.88 20.21
C GLU A 185 1.70 3.80 20.51
N ASN A 186 1.95 4.92 21.18
CA ASN A 186 0.95 5.93 21.46
C ASN A 186 0.35 6.52 20.17
N LEU A 187 1.19 6.76 19.16
CA LEU A 187 0.75 7.24 17.85
C LEU A 187 -0.11 6.20 17.14
N PHE A 188 0.31 4.94 17.16
CA PHE A 188 -0.36 3.81 16.52
C PHE A 188 -1.70 3.48 17.19
N GLY A 189 -1.81 3.66 18.52
CA GLY A 189 -3.07 3.56 19.25
C GLY A 189 -4.15 4.55 18.79
N GLY A 190 -3.78 5.58 18.01
CA GLY A 190 -4.74 6.47 17.35
C GLY A 190 -5.32 5.95 16.04
N PHE A 191 -4.82 4.84 15.47
CA PHE A 191 -5.31 4.30 14.20
C PHE A 191 -6.68 3.64 14.36
N TYR A 192 -7.47 3.64 13.29
CA TYR A 192 -8.70 2.87 13.24
C TYR A 192 -8.40 1.42 12.87
N ALA A 193 -9.12 0.49 13.49
CA ALA A 193 -9.09 -0.92 13.10
C ALA A 193 -10.04 -1.14 11.93
N GLY A 194 -9.58 -1.86 10.92
CA GLY A 194 -10.38 -2.32 9.82
C GLY A 194 -10.21 -3.82 9.58
N VAL A 195 -11.18 -4.38 8.87
CA VAL A 195 -11.17 -5.77 8.44
C VAL A 195 -11.03 -5.78 6.93
N CYS A 196 -10.13 -6.62 6.43
CA CYS A 196 -9.93 -6.84 5.00
C CYS A 196 -10.32 -8.27 4.63
N GLU A 197 -11.13 -8.39 3.58
CA GLU A 197 -11.49 -9.63 2.89
C GLU A 197 -11.09 -9.54 1.42
N GLU A 198 -10.77 -10.69 0.83
CA GLU A 198 -10.29 -10.78 -0.54
C GLU A 198 -11.14 -11.75 -1.36
N VAL A 199 -11.35 -11.40 -2.63
CA VAL A 199 -12.05 -12.21 -3.64
C VAL A 199 -11.19 -12.25 -4.90
N CYS A 200 -10.89 -13.45 -5.40
CA CYS A 200 -10.26 -13.64 -6.69
C CYS A 200 -11.35 -13.87 -7.75
N ALA A 201 -11.26 -13.18 -8.89
CA ALA A 201 -12.15 -13.37 -10.03
C ALA A 201 -11.37 -13.22 -11.34
N TYR A 202 -12.05 -13.44 -12.46
CA TYR A 202 -11.40 -13.48 -13.77
C TYR A 202 -12.16 -12.63 -14.80
N GLY A 203 -11.43 -12.10 -15.78
CA GLY A 203 -12.02 -11.43 -16.92
C GLY A 203 -12.81 -12.38 -17.82
N HIS A 204 -13.61 -11.81 -18.73
CA HIS A 204 -14.39 -12.55 -19.71
C HIS A 204 -14.51 -11.72 -21.00
N GLU A 205 -14.58 -12.37 -22.17
CA GLU A 205 -14.63 -11.68 -23.48
C GLU A 205 -15.81 -10.72 -23.64
N ASN A 206 -16.88 -10.97 -22.88
CA ASN A 206 -18.09 -10.14 -22.84
C ASN A 206 -18.10 -9.07 -21.73
N VAL A 207 -16.98 -8.84 -21.00
CA VAL A 207 -16.90 -7.73 -20.03
C VAL A 207 -16.98 -6.41 -20.79
N LEU A 208 -18.07 -5.67 -20.57
CA LEU A 208 -18.29 -4.33 -21.15
C LEU A 208 -18.08 -3.21 -20.13
N SER A 209 -18.41 -3.47 -18.86
CA SER A 209 -18.32 -2.49 -17.77
C SER A 209 -19.01 -1.15 -18.12
N GLY A 210 -20.28 -1.22 -18.52
CA GLY A 210 -21.08 -0.10 -19.02
C GLY A 210 -22.15 0.40 -18.04
N HIS A 211 -22.45 -0.35 -16.99
CA HIS A 211 -23.54 -0.01 -16.09
C HIS A 211 -23.22 1.23 -15.25
N LYS A 212 -24.14 2.20 -15.20
CA LYS A 212 -23.91 3.53 -14.60
C LYS A 212 -24.09 3.59 -13.09
N ILE A 213 -24.67 2.55 -12.49
CA ILE A 213 -25.06 2.55 -11.07
C ILE A 213 -24.37 1.46 -10.26
N THR A 214 -23.89 0.40 -10.90
CA THR A 214 -23.33 -0.76 -10.21
C THR A 214 -22.11 -1.31 -10.93
N PHE A 215 -21.29 -2.04 -10.20
CA PHE A 215 -20.45 -3.09 -10.76
C PHE A 215 -20.59 -4.37 -9.94
N GLU A 216 -20.21 -5.49 -10.53
CA GLU A 216 -20.48 -6.82 -9.98
C GLU A 216 -19.33 -7.79 -10.29
N VAL A 217 -19.09 -8.71 -9.35
CA VAL A 217 -18.34 -9.93 -9.60
C VAL A 217 -19.19 -11.13 -9.20
N THR A 218 -19.07 -12.22 -9.95
CA THR A 218 -19.92 -13.41 -9.79
C THR A 218 -19.12 -14.70 -9.87
N LYS A 219 -19.59 -15.74 -9.18
CA LYS A 219 -19.08 -17.12 -9.29
C LYS A 219 -19.45 -17.77 -10.62
N ASP A 220 -20.47 -17.27 -11.31
CA ASP A 220 -20.89 -17.77 -12.61
C ASP A 220 -19.73 -17.70 -13.61
N GLU A 221 -19.62 -18.71 -14.47
CA GLU A 221 -18.56 -18.77 -15.49
C GLU A 221 -18.92 -17.94 -16.73
N TYR A 222 -20.20 -17.95 -17.11
CA TYR A 222 -20.66 -17.40 -18.36
C TYR A 222 -21.24 -15.99 -18.19
N LEU A 223 -20.71 -15.05 -18.96
CA LEU A 223 -21.20 -13.67 -19.03
C LEU A 223 -21.81 -13.37 -20.40
N THR A 224 -23.05 -12.90 -20.42
CA THR A 224 -23.68 -12.34 -21.64
C THR A 224 -23.33 -10.87 -21.82
N LYS A 225 -23.43 -10.35 -23.06
CA LYS A 225 -23.27 -8.90 -23.35
C LYS A 225 -24.33 -8.00 -22.68
N LYS A 226 -25.41 -8.57 -22.12
CA LYS A 226 -26.40 -7.81 -21.34
C LYS A 226 -25.92 -7.55 -19.90
N GLY A 227 -24.99 -8.34 -19.38
CA GLY A 227 -24.42 -8.18 -18.04
C GLY A 227 -23.37 -7.07 -17.99
N ASP A 228 -23.76 -5.84 -18.33
CA ASP A 228 -22.82 -4.71 -18.46
C ASP A 228 -22.33 -4.16 -17.11
N CYS A 229 -22.85 -4.65 -15.98
CA CYS A 229 -22.31 -4.39 -14.64
C CYS A 229 -21.19 -5.35 -14.23
N ILE A 230 -21.09 -6.53 -14.86
CA ILE A 230 -20.15 -7.57 -14.43
C ILE A 230 -18.75 -7.24 -14.94
N ILE A 231 -17.79 -7.21 -14.01
CA ILE A 231 -16.37 -6.97 -14.28
C ILE A 231 -15.50 -8.20 -14.03
N GLY A 232 -16.05 -9.23 -13.38
CA GLY A 232 -15.36 -10.48 -13.10
C GLY A 232 -16.32 -11.66 -12.97
N VAL A 233 -15.91 -12.79 -13.51
CA VAL A 233 -16.59 -14.10 -13.47
C VAL A 233 -15.72 -15.11 -12.72
N ASN A 234 -16.25 -16.30 -12.44
CA ASN A 234 -15.53 -17.36 -11.72
C ASN A 234 -14.90 -16.85 -10.41
N ALA A 235 -15.64 -16.04 -9.65
CA ALA A 235 -15.23 -15.62 -8.33
C ALA A 235 -15.01 -16.84 -7.41
N ASP A 236 -14.04 -16.77 -6.51
CA ASP A 236 -13.82 -17.81 -5.50
C ASP A 236 -14.80 -17.73 -4.32
N LYS A 237 -15.43 -16.56 -4.13
CA LYS A 237 -16.38 -16.27 -3.05
C LYS A 237 -17.63 -15.55 -3.56
N GLY A 238 -18.77 -15.88 -2.96
CA GLY A 238 -19.95 -15.02 -2.88
C GLY A 238 -20.01 -14.32 -1.52
N LEU A 239 -21.04 -13.52 -1.27
CA LEU A 239 -21.19 -12.81 0.01
C LEU A 239 -21.35 -13.72 1.23
N ALA A 240 -22.00 -14.88 1.06
CA ALA A 240 -22.15 -15.87 2.12
C ALA A 240 -20.80 -16.36 2.67
N ASP A 241 -19.75 -16.39 1.83
CA ASP A 241 -18.42 -16.93 2.14
C ASP A 241 -17.54 -15.98 2.98
N PHE A 242 -17.97 -14.73 3.21
CA PHE A 242 -17.21 -13.74 3.98
C PHE A 242 -17.29 -14.05 5.49
N SER A 243 -16.26 -13.65 6.25
CA SER A 243 -16.28 -13.80 7.71
C SER A 243 -17.38 -12.97 8.38
N GLU A 244 -17.91 -13.49 9.49
CA GLU A 244 -18.96 -12.79 10.26
C GLU A 244 -18.48 -11.43 10.79
N ASN A 245 -17.24 -11.34 11.28
CA ASN A 245 -16.65 -10.07 11.72
C ASN A 245 -16.68 -8.99 10.61
N PHE A 246 -16.40 -9.38 9.37
CA PHE A 246 -16.46 -8.47 8.22
C PHE A 246 -17.91 -8.07 7.89
N LYS A 247 -18.84 -9.03 7.87
CA LYS A 247 -20.27 -8.79 7.63
C LYS A 247 -20.88 -7.89 8.70
N ASP A 248 -20.57 -8.14 9.96
CA ASP A 248 -21.02 -7.34 11.11
C ASP A 248 -20.51 -5.91 10.99
N THR A 249 -19.22 -5.73 10.68
CA THR A 249 -18.63 -4.40 10.45
C THR A 249 -19.36 -3.66 9.32
N LEU A 250 -19.68 -4.33 8.20
CA LEU A 250 -20.45 -3.74 7.10
C LEU A 250 -21.87 -3.32 7.50
N LYS A 251 -22.50 -4.02 8.45
CA LYS A 251 -23.87 -3.76 8.94
C LYS A 251 -23.95 -2.60 9.94
N HIS A 252 -23.07 -1.62 9.83
CA HIS A 252 -23.15 -0.34 10.54
C HIS A 252 -23.32 0.84 9.57
N ALA A 253 -24.03 1.88 10.00
CA ALA A 253 -24.36 3.03 9.15
C ALA A 253 -23.18 3.99 8.91
N ASP A 254 -22.21 3.97 9.82
CA ASP A 254 -20.99 4.78 9.82
C ASP A 254 -19.80 4.07 9.17
N THR A 255 -19.95 2.81 8.75
CA THR A 255 -18.89 2.04 8.11
C THR A 255 -18.46 2.63 6.77
N PHE A 256 -17.16 2.83 6.65
CA PHE A 256 -16.47 3.13 5.41
C PHE A 256 -16.07 1.84 4.72
N VAL A 257 -16.19 1.81 3.40
CA VAL A 257 -15.75 0.70 2.57
C VAL A 257 -14.78 1.26 1.53
N LYS A 258 -13.59 0.67 1.43
CA LYS A 258 -12.67 0.91 0.32
C LYS A 258 -12.39 -0.40 -0.39
N ILE A 259 -12.52 -0.38 -1.71
CA ILE A 259 -12.39 -1.56 -2.56
C ILE A 259 -11.20 -1.33 -3.47
N PHE A 260 -10.23 -2.23 -3.41
CA PHE A 260 -9.06 -2.23 -4.28
C PHE A 260 -9.23 -3.35 -5.31
N ILE A 261 -9.24 -2.99 -6.59
CA ILE A 261 -9.31 -3.96 -7.69
C ILE A 261 -7.94 -3.98 -8.37
N ALA A 262 -7.28 -5.12 -8.31
CA ALA A 262 -5.91 -5.28 -8.79
C ALA A 262 -5.82 -6.40 -9.83
N GLY A 263 -5.30 -6.09 -11.01
CA GLY A 263 -4.87 -7.07 -12.02
C GLY A 263 -3.36 -6.97 -12.27
N ALA A 264 -2.80 -7.79 -13.16
CA ALA A 264 -1.34 -7.78 -13.38
C ALA A 264 -0.75 -6.41 -13.75
N GLN A 265 -1.51 -5.55 -14.45
CA GLN A 265 -1.02 -4.27 -14.98
C GLN A 265 -1.85 -3.05 -14.57
N PHE A 266 -2.89 -3.24 -13.74
CA PHE A 266 -3.75 -2.15 -13.31
C PHE A 266 -4.09 -2.25 -11.82
N ARG A 267 -4.43 -1.09 -11.26
CA ARG A 267 -4.96 -0.93 -9.91
C ARG A 267 -6.08 0.10 -10.00
N GLU A 268 -7.18 -0.17 -9.33
CA GLU A 268 -8.35 0.71 -9.27
C GLU A 268 -8.87 0.76 -7.83
N GLU A 269 -9.36 1.92 -7.41
CA GLU A 269 -9.89 2.13 -6.06
C GLU A 269 -11.31 2.68 -6.11
N VAL A 270 -12.20 2.15 -5.28
CA VAL A 270 -13.58 2.59 -5.13
C VAL A 270 -13.84 2.87 -3.65
N ASN A 271 -14.43 4.03 -3.35
CA ASN A 271 -14.91 4.36 -2.00
C ASN A 271 -16.43 4.16 -1.94
N ALA A 272 -16.91 3.54 -0.88
CA ALA A 272 -18.32 3.26 -0.66
C ALA A 272 -18.65 3.24 0.84
N ARG A 273 -19.90 2.89 1.18
CA ARG A 273 -20.43 2.88 2.54
C ARG A 273 -21.09 1.55 2.87
N GLY A 274 -20.96 1.14 4.13
CA GLY A 274 -21.77 0.09 4.73
C GLY A 274 -23.21 0.54 4.99
N SER A 275 -24.02 -0.36 5.52
CA SER A 275 -25.39 -0.06 5.94
C SER A 275 -25.94 -1.13 6.86
N LYS A 276 -26.63 -0.72 7.91
CA LYS A 276 -27.36 -1.62 8.83
C LYS A 276 -28.41 -2.52 8.16
N ASN A 277 -28.83 -2.17 6.95
CA ASN A 277 -29.85 -2.92 6.20
C ASN A 277 -29.23 -3.94 5.22
N LEU A 278 -27.89 -4.06 5.14
CA LEU A 278 -27.25 -5.06 4.29
C LEU A 278 -27.65 -6.47 4.73
N ILE A 279 -27.94 -7.33 3.76
CA ILE A 279 -28.39 -8.70 4.00
C ILE A 279 -27.17 -9.64 4.04
N LEU A 280 -26.34 -9.61 2.98
CA LEU A 280 -25.05 -10.31 2.84
C LEU A 280 -25.16 -11.85 2.83
N THR A 281 -26.19 -12.38 2.17
CA THR A 281 -26.47 -13.83 2.13
C THR A 281 -26.29 -14.46 0.76
N ASN A 282 -26.05 -13.67 -0.29
CA ASN A 282 -25.98 -14.24 -1.63
C ASN A 282 -24.74 -15.13 -1.80
N GLU A 283 -24.93 -16.32 -2.36
CA GLU A 283 -23.88 -17.35 -2.49
C GLU A 283 -23.01 -17.16 -3.74
N ASN A 284 -23.45 -16.36 -4.72
CA ASN A 284 -22.84 -16.27 -6.05
C ASN A 284 -22.31 -14.88 -6.41
N ASP A 285 -23.05 -13.82 -6.08
CA ASP A 285 -22.80 -12.48 -6.60
C ASP A 285 -22.42 -11.49 -5.51
N ILE A 286 -21.55 -10.56 -5.88
CA ILE A 286 -21.13 -9.43 -5.05
C ILE A 286 -21.33 -8.16 -5.86
N VAL A 287 -22.26 -7.32 -5.43
CA VAL A 287 -22.66 -6.09 -6.13
C VAL A 287 -22.33 -4.85 -5.31
N VAL A 288 -21.64 -3.91 -5.93
CA VAL A 288 -21.35 -2.58 -5.38
C VAL A 288 -22.21 -1.55 -6.09
N ARG A 289 -22.83 -0.63 -5.33
CA ARG A 289 -23.85 0.29 -5.85
C ARG A 289 -23.53 1.74 -5.53
N LYS A 290 -23.75 2.64 -6.49
CA LYS A 290 -23.78 4.10 -6.26
C LYS A 290 -25.06 4.53 -5.54
N SER A 291 -26.16 3.81 -5.74
CA SER A 291 -27.44 4.10 -5.08
C SER A 291 -27.47 3.56 -3.64
N LYS A 292 -28.55 3.86 -2.90
CA LYS A 292 -28.85 3.29 -1.59
C LYS A 292 -29.72 2.02 -1.64
N PHE A 293 -29.99 1.50 -2.84
CA PHE A 293 -30.78 0.28 -3.01
C PHE A 293 -30.00 -0.91 -2.44
N ILE A 294 -30.70 -1.83 -1.77
CA ILE A 294 -30.11 -3.01 -1.15
C ILE A 294 -30.93 -4.24 -1.56
N ASP A 295 -30.24 -5.24 -2.08
CA ASP A 295 -30.70 -6.63 -2.17
C ASP A 295 -29.68 -7.54 -1.47
N ASP A 296 -29.89 -8.85 -1.54
CA ASP A 296 -29.04 -9.88 -0.95
C ASP A 296 -27.61 -9.91 -1.49
N ARG A 297 -27.41 -9.39 -2.71
CA ARG A 297 -26.12 -9.28 -3.41
C ARG A 297 -25.35 -8.01 -3.10
N THR A 298 -25.97 -7.02 -2.47
CA THR A 298 -25.31 -5.74 -2.19
C THR A 298 -24.27 -5.88 -1.09
N ILE A 299 -23.00 -5.63 -1.41
CA ILE A 299 -21.91 -5.54 -0.40
C ILE A 299 -21.72 -4.11 0.12
N ALA A 300 -21.92 -3.12 -0.74
CA ALA A 300 -21.69 -1.71 -0.42
C ALA A 300 -22.59 -0.79 -1.25
N ILE A 301 -22.96 0.33 -0.65
CA ILE A 301 -23.80 1.37 -1.24
C ILE A 301 -23.06 2.71 -1.31
N MET A 302 -23.63 3.70 -1.99
CA MET A 302 -23.06 5.05 -2.10
C MET A 302 -21.61 5.04 -2.62
N ALA A 303 -21.31 4.12 -3.54
CA ALA A 303 -20.02 4.07 -4.21
C ALA A 303 -19.76 5.33 -5.05
N ASP A 304 -18.51 5.79 -5.07
CA ASP A 304 -18.08 6.89 -5.95
C ASP A 304 -17.99 6.45 -7.43
N LYS A 305 -17.79 5.16 -7.68
CA LYS A 305 -17.68 4.55 -9.02
C LYS A 305 -18.67 3.40 -9.24
N ALA A 306 -19.23 3.33 -10.44
CA ALA A 306 -19.89 2.15 -11.01
C ALA A 306 -19.03 1.54 -12.12
N ALA A 307 -19.52 0.48 -12.78
CA ALA A 307 -18.84 -0.16 -13.90
C ALA A 307 -18.47 0.84 -15.01
N ALA A 308 -19.36 1.78 -15.33
CA ALA A 308 -19.13 2.84 -16.31
C ALA A 308 -18.03 3.85 -15.93
N ASP A 309 -17.64 3.91 -14.66
CA ASP A 309 -16.65 4.86 -14.14
C ASP A 309 -15.25 4.24 -14.02
N LEU A 310 -15.12 2.91 -14.12
CA LEU A 310 -13.83 2.20 -14.02
C LEU A 310 -12.92 2.50 -15.21
N ASP A 311 -11.60 2.43 -14.97
CA ASP A 311 -10.55 2.65 -15.98
C ASP A 311 -10.78 1.78 -17.23
N ARG A 312 -10.83 2.41 -18.41
CA ARG A 312 -11.11 1.73 -19.68
C ARG A 312 -9.98 0.78 -20.10
N GLU A 313 -8.74 1.03 -19.72
CA GLU A 313 -7.63 0.10 -19.98
C GLU A 313 -7.74 -1.15 -19.11
N MET A 314 -8.18 -1.02 -17.85
CA MET A 314 -8.55 -2.16 -17.01
C MET A 314 -9.65 -2.99 -17.67
N VAL A 315 -10.73 -2.34 -18.15
CA VAL A 315 -11.85 -3.03 -18.82
C VAL A 315 -11.38 -3.77 -20.08
N LYS A 316 -10.53 -3.14 -20.90
CA LYS A 316 -9.93 -3.79 -22.08
C LYS A 316 -9.10 -5.01 -21.72
N MET A 317 -8.40 -4.99 -20.59
CA MET A 317 -7.65 -6.14 -20.11
C MET A 317 -8.57 -7.27 -19.65
N LEU A 318 -9.61 -6.96 -18.88
CA LEU A 318 -10.62 -7.94 -18.45
C LEU A 318 -11.35 -8.58 -19.64
N ALA A 319 -11.63 -7.80 -20.69
CA ALA A 319 -12.22 -8.28 -21.93
C ALA A 319 -11.33 -9.25 -22.73
N LYS A 320 -10.07 -9.49 -22.32
CA LYS A 320 -9.21 -10.53 -22.93
C LYS A 320 -9.54 -11.95 -22.46
N GLY A 321 -10.44 -12.10 -21.48
CA GLY A 321 -10.91 -13.40 -20.99
C GLY A 321 -10.08 -13.99 -19.84
N LYS A 322 -10.62 -15.07 -19.27
CA LYS A 322 -10.14 -15.72 -18.04
C LYS A 322 -8.69 -16.16 -18.08
N GLU A 323 -8.21 -16.66 -19.22
CA GLU A 323 -6.82 -17.09 -19.40
C GLU A 323 -5.80 -15.96 -19.32
N LYS A 324 -6.24 -14.71 -19.54
CA LYS A 324 -5.36 -13.55 -19.70
C LYS A 324 -5.56 -12.48 -18.64
N ALA A 325 -6.64 -12.53 -17.88
CA ALA A 325 -6.98 -11.53 -16.88
C ALA A 325 -7.54 -12.19 -15.62
N ALA A 326 -6.74 -12.19 -14.55
CA ALA A 326 -7.20 -12.42 -13.20
C ALA A 326 -7.22 -11.09 -12.44
N ILE A 327 -8.17 -10.95 -11.53
CA ILE A 327 -8.28 -9.83 -10.60
C ILE A 327 -8.42 -10.31 -9.17
N ILE A 328 -7.87 -9.52 -8.25
CA ILE A 328 -8.10 -9.63 -6.82
C ILE A 328 -8.83 -8.37 -6.40
N LEU A 329 -9.98 -8.54 -5.77
CA LEU A 329 -10.73 -7.49 -5.09
C LEU A 329 -10.44 -7.60 -3.61
N LYS A 330 -9.87 -6.56 -3.02
CA LYS A 330 -9.71 -6.44 -1.57
C LYS A 330 -10.71 -5.43 -1.03
N PHE A 331 -11.59 -5.87 -0.15
CA PHE A 331 -12.58 -5.03 0.52
C PHE A 331 -12.06 -4.70 1.91
N VAL A 332 -11.77 -3.44 2.17
CA VAL A 332 -11.37 -2.93 3.47
C VAL A 332 -12.53 -2.18 4.08
N VAL A 333 -12.96 -2.59 5.27
CA VAL A 333 -14.09 -1.99 5.99
C VAL A 333 -13.64 -1.53 7.36
N TRP A 334 -14.04 -0.32 7.76
CA TRP A 334 -13.72 0.23 9.08
C TRP A 334 -14.75 1.25 9.53
N GLN A 335 -14.78 1.50 10.83
CA GLN A 335 -15.46 2.63 11.43
C GLN A 335 -14.42 3.60 11.98
N GLU A 336 -14.75 4.89 12.07
CA GLU A 336 -13.84 5.90 12.65
C GLU A 336 -13.84 5.86 14.19
N GLN A 337 -13.76 4.65 14.73
CA GLN A 337 -13.65 4.38 16.15
C GLN A 337 -12.21 3.97 16.47
N ILE A 338 -11.63 4.62 17.47
CA ILE A 338 -10.24 4.38 17.86
C ILE A 338 -10.10 2.94 18.35
N ASN A 339 -9.04 2.26 17.90
CA ASN A 339 -8.79 0.88 18.26
C ASN A 339 -8.45 0.74 19.76
N GLU A 340 -9.42 0.26 20.55
CA GLU A 340 -9.25 0.15 22.01
C GLU A 340 -8.24 -0.93 22.41
N LYS A 341 -8.01 -1.94 21.56
CA LYS A 341 -7.04 -3.03 21.79
C LYS A 341 -5.59 -2.54 21.89
N TYR A 342 -5.29 -1.34 21.38
CA TYR A 342 -3.94 -0.77 21.34
C TYR A 342 -3.86 0.60 22.03
N LYS A 343 -4.82 0.94 22.90
CA LYS A 343 -4.69 2.07 23.85
C LYS A 343 -3.79 1.60 25.01
N PHE A 344 -2.64 2.25 25.21
CA PHE A 344 -1.71 1.99 26.32
C PHE A 344 -1.60 3.18 27.26
#